data_AF-A0A0N4VH52-F1
#
_entry.id   AF-A0A0N4VH52-F1
#
_cell.length_a   1.000
_cell.length_b   1.000
_cell.length_c   1.000
_cell.angle_alpha   90.00
_cell.angle_beta   90.00
_cell.angle_gamma   90.00
#
_symmetry.space_group_name_H-M   'P 1'
#
loop_
_entity.id
_entity.type
_entity.pdbx_description
1 polymer ?
#
loop_
_entity_poly.entity_id
_entity_poly.type
_entity_poly.pdbx_seq_one_letter_code
_entity_poly.pdbx_strand_id
1 'polypeptide(L)'
;MSDPLGRPIAFNSQNRKDQDVVKRLESMLYLIRVSEDDIADLSECALNALPSEFYNLCRIFRKEIINISKNRLSSLKIKDSESDLTKLNGILKHLNASSNLLKEFPCGLLAVQSLVTLNLSNNRITRLPEAICELIQLEELNLGENQINELPASISSLILLRKLDVSSNRIRHLPKTLSSLANLEVLGIDEKEMEFPPAGVCVLGLGAIQTFLREHLSLVKESLAVDGFEKDIPPCELTTEKTRETNRIDDQSAQKNQIFTSDREESERSAEQRKAMVQDQENLDALVQGAFSKRADDMKSVLEDISEMERRTSLIIENSLKSYVPHKNFEGAEPLRIEEVLKKRRIELEKEQKEWIKLIEEENKTLAQVVYFEADQRRKQSMDAIAKQQDLDFEEDAVITK
;
A
#
# COMPACT_ATOMS: atom_id res chain seq x y z
N MET A 1 22.10 3.19 27.87
CA MET A 1 23.04 4.10 27.19
C MET A 1 24.13 3.24 26.58
N SER A 2 24.03 2.93 25.29
CA SER A 2 24.89 1.97 24.61
C SER A 2 26.29 2.51 24.37
N ASP A 3 27.30 1.67 24.58
CA ASP A 3 28.68 1.89 24.14
C ASP A 3 28.77 1.66 22.61
N PRO A 4 29.51 2.46 21.83
CA PRO A 4 29.47 2.42 20.37
C PRO A 4 30.11 1.17 19.76
N LEU A 5 30.94 0.45 20.52
CA LEU A 5 31.64 -0.74 20.04
C LEU A 5 30.77 -2.01 20.08
N GLY A 6 29.44 -1.85 20.12
CA GLY A 6 28.48 -2.95 20.03
C GLY A 6 28.52 -3.92 21.21
N ARG A 7 29.06 -3.50 22.37
CA ARG A 7 29.05 -4.35 23.57
C ARG A 7 27.65 -4.37 24.19
N PRO A 8 27.16 -5.51 24.70
CA PRO A 8 25.77 -5.67 25.14
C PRO A 8 25.39 -4.65 26.21
N ILE A 9 24.18 -4.11 26.16
CA ILE A 9 23.73 -3.23 27.22
C ILE A 9 23.29 -4.03 28.42
N ALA A 10 23.94 -3.76 29.55
CA ALA A 10 23.46 -4.15 30.86
C ALA A 10 22.18 -3.35 31.21
N PHE A 11 21.05 -3.72 30.58
CA PHE A 11 19.73 -3.40 31.12
C PHE A 11 19.65 -4.05 32.49
N ASN A 12 19.74 -3.22 33.53
CA ASN A 12 20.04 -3.65 34.89
C ASN A 12 18.78 -4.20 35.61
N SER A 13 18.09 -5.16 35.00
CA SER A 13 17.12 -5.99 35.72
C SER A 13 17.87 -6.97 36.62
N GLN A 14 17.43 -7.05 37.87
CA GLN A 14 17.92 -8.00 38.86
C GLN A 14 17.41 -9.44 38.60
N ASN A 15 16.57 -9.65 37.59
CA ASN A 15 15.89 -10.91 37.32
C ASN A 15 16.48 -11.62 36.08
N ARG A 16 16.94 -12.87 36.23
CA ARG A 16 17.60 -13.61 35.13
C ARG A 16 16.72 -13.72 33.88
N LYS A 17 15.41 -13.98 34.05
CA LYS A 17 14.46 -14.13 32.94
C LYS A 17 14.38 -12.90 32.04
N ASP A 18 14.49 -11.69 32.62
CA ASP A 18 14.43 -10.45 31.86
C ASP A 18 15.72 -10.25 31.06
N GLN A 19 16.88 -10.61 31.63
CA GLN A 19 18.18 -10.52 30.95
C GLN A 19 18.25 -11.44 29.72
N ASP A 20 17.62 -12.61 29.76
CA ASP A 20 17.60 -13.54 28.63
C ASP A 20 16.63 -13.07 27.52
N VAL A 21 15.50 -12.43 27.89
CA VAL A 21 14.62 -11.74 26.93
C VAL A 21 15.33 -10.55 26.26
N VAL A 22 16.07 -9.74 27.03
CA VAL A 22 16.86 -8.61 26.50
C VAL A 22 17.91 -9.09 25.50
N LYS A 23 18.72 -10.10 25.84
CA LYS A 23 19.74 -10.65 24.91
C LYS A 23 19.13 -11.20 23.63
N ARG A 24 17.97 -11.87 23.71
CA ARG A 24 17.25 -12.34 22.52
C ARG A 24 16.80 -11.19 21.64
N LEU A 25 16.23 -10.13 22.24
CA LEU A 25 15.83 -8.92 21.53
C LEU A 25 17.02 -8.19 20.89
N GLU A 26 18.13 -8.00 21.62
CA GLU A 26 19.39 -7.45 21.07
C GLU A 26 19.88 -8.28 19.87
N SER A 27 19.84 -9.62 19.97
CA SER A 27 20.26 -10.53 18.90
C SER A 27 19.37 -10.46 17.66
N MET A 28 18.04 -10.38 17.85
CA MET A 28 17.10 -10.31 16.73
C MET A 28 17.12 -8.91 16.05
N LEU A 29 17.26 -7.83 16.82
CA LEU A 29 17.51 -6.48 16.27
C LEU A 29 18.85 -6.39 15.50
N TYR A 30 19.89 -7.12 15.94
CA TYR A 30 21.14 -7.25 15.19
C TYR A 30 20.94 -8.01 13.87
N LEU A 31 20.19 -9.13 13.87
CA LEU A 31 19.86 -9.86 12.64
C LEU A 31 19.05 -9.01 11.66
N ILE A 32 18.06 -8.24 12.13
CA ILE A 32 17.30 -7.28 11.30
C ILE A 32 18.21 -6.24 10.64
N ARG A 33 19.27 -5.80 11.34
CA ARG A 33 20.26 -4.82 10.85
C ARG A 33 21.27 -5.41 9.87
N VAL A 34 21.58 -6.71 9.96
CA VAL A 34 22.72 -7.34 9.26
C VAL A 34 22.30 -8.32 8.18
N SER A 35 21.07 -8.86 8.22
CA SER A 35 20.57 -9.68 7.10
C SER A 35 20.23 -8.83 5.88
N GLU A 36 20.55 -9.37 4.71
CA GLU A 36 20.18 -8.87 3.39
C GLU A 36 18.71 -9.18 3.03
N ASP A 37 18.04 -10.10 3.75
CA ASP A 37 16.63 -10.45 3.56
C ASP A 37 15.70 -9.24 3.74
N ASP A 38 14.53 -9.23 3.10
CA ASP A 38 13.45 -8.24 3.32
C ASP A 38 12.66 -8.47 4.63
N ILE A 39 13.04 -9.47 5.43
CA ILE A 39 12.31 -9.90 6.63
C ILE A 39 12.84 -9.20 7.90
N ALA A 40 11.91 -8.69 8.72
CA ALA A 40 12.14 -8.30 10.10
C ALA A 40 11.27 -9.11 11.07
N ASP A 41 11.90 -10.07 11.76
CA ASP A 41 11.23 -10.93 12.75
C ASP A 41 11.57 -10.51 14.20
N LEU A 42 10.53 -10.26 15.00
CA LEU A 42 10.56 -10.11 16.45
C LEU A 42 9.47 -10.99 17.12
N SER A 43 9.09 -12.09 16.49
CA SER A 43 8.05 -12.99 17.00
C SER A 43 8.50 -13.80 18.22
N GLU A 44 7.54 -14.19 19.06
CA GLU A 44 7.75 -14.97 20.30
C GLU A 44 8.71 -14.32 21.32
N CYS A 45 8.98 -13.02 21.20
CA CYS A 45 9.88 -12.24 22.07
C CYS A 45 9.23 -11.79 23.39
N ALA A 46 7.96 -12.14 23.64
CA ALA A 46 7.16 -11.73 24.80
C ALA A 46 7.04 -10.19 25.01
N LEU A 47 7.18 -9.41 23.94
CA LEU A 47 7.20 -7.95 23.97
C LEU A 47 5.84 -7.36 24.36
N ASN A 48 5.82 -6.48 25.36
CA ASN A 48 4.61 -5.71 25.75
C ASN A 48 4.43 -4.43 24.89
N ALA A 49 5.52 -3.94 24.30
CA ALA A 49 5.60 -2.86 23.33
C ALA A 49 6.81 -3.09 22.41
N LEU A 50 6.80 -2.54 21.19
CA LEU A 50 7.95 -2.58 20.29
C LEU A 50 8.99 -1.50 20.66
N PRO A 51 10.29 -1.73 20.45
CA PRO A 51 11.33 -0.70 20.60
C PRO A 51 11.10 0.49 19.66
N SER A 52 11.46 1.70 20.11
CA SER A 52 11.39 2.92 19.29
C SER A 52 12.23 2.83 18.01
N GLU A 53 13.32 2.07 18.05
CA GLU A 53 14.26 1.92 16.96
C GLU A 53 13.78 0.89 15.91
N PHE A 54 12.82 0.03 16.25
CA PHE A 54 12.41 -1.09 15.39
C PHE A 54 11.87 -0.64 14.03
N TYR A 55 10.94 0.32 14.02
CA TYR A 55 10.39 0.85 12.77
C TYR A 55 11.44 1.61 11.96
N ASN A 56 12.37 2.32 12.63
CA ASN A 56 13.48 2.99 11.95
C ASN A 56 14.44 1.96 11.29
N LEU A 57 14.74 0.84 11.95
CA LEU A 57 15.50 -0.26 11.35
C LEU A 57 14.77 -0.84 10.13
N CYS A 58 13.45 -1.11 10.24
CA CYS A 58 12.66 -1.61 9.12
C CYS A 58 12.64 -0.63 7.93
N ARG A 59 12.59 0.69 8.20
CA ARG A 59 12.64 1.75 7.17
C ARG A 59 14.03 1.85 6.51
N ILE A 60 15.09 1.88 7.31
CA ILE A 60 16.49 2.00 6.85
C ILE A 60 16.89 0.78 6.00
N PHE A 61 16.58 -0.43 6.47
CA PHE A 61 16.96 -1.69 5.82
C PHE A 61 15.86 -2.25 4.90
N ARG A 62 14.90 -1.41 4.48
CA ARG A 62 13.77 -1.73 3.58
C ARG A 62 13.13 -3.12 3.81
N LYS A 63 12.75 -3.39 5.05
CA LYS A 63 12.13 -4.67 5.43
C LYS A 63 10.66 -4.67 5.01
N GLU A 64 10.36 -5.33 3.89
CA GLU A 64 9.02 -5.42 3.31
C GLU A 64 8.11 -6.41 4.06
N ILE A 65 8.69 -7.35 4.80
CA ILE A 65 8.01 -8.36 5.61
C ILE A 65 8.30 -8.10 7.10
N ILE A 66 7.26 -7.90 7.91
CA ILE A 66 7.36 -7.73 9.37
C ILE A 66 6.58 -8.84 10.09
N ASN A 67 7.27 -9.61 10.93
CA ASN A 67 6.68 -10.60 11.83
C ASN A 67 6.88 -10.18 13.30
N ILE A 68 5.81 -9.72 13.95
CA ILE A 68 5.75 -9.35 15.37
C ILE A 68 4.75 -10.22 16.15
N SER A 69 4.42 -11.40 15.61
CA SER A 69 3.42 -12.31 16.16
C SER A 69 3.82 -12.96 17.50
N LYS A 70 2.84 -13.52 18.21
CA LYS A 70 3.04 -14.28 19.47
C LYS A 70 3.74 -13.45 20.57
N ASN A 71 3.41 -12.17 20.65
CA ASN A 71 3.92 -11.23 21.64
C ASN A 71 2.81 -10.84 22.64
N ARG A 72 2.97 -9.72 23.34
CA ARG A 72 2.03 -9.17 24.34
C ARG A 72 1.65 -7.73 23.99
N LEU A 73 1.74 -7.37 22.71
CA LEU A 73 1.52 -6.01 22.22
C LEU A 73 0.05 -5.63 22.42
N SER A 74 -0.19 -4.62 23.25
CA SER A 74 -1.53 -4.05 23.49
C SER A 74 -1.87 -2.89 22.56
N SER A 75 -0.85 -2.33 21.91
CA SER A 75 -0.95 -1.38 20.81
C SER A 75 0.30 -1.47 19.92
N LEU A 76 0.18 -1.04 18.67
CA LEU A 76 1.32 -0.80 17.76
C LEU A 76 1.73 0.68 17.70
N LYS A 77 1.06 1.56 18.45
CA LYS A 77 1.41 2.99 18.59
C LYS A 77 2.62 3.15 19.52
N ILE A 78 3.61 3.91 19.09
CA ILE A 78 4.60 4.53 20.00
C ILE A 78 3.92 5.73 20.68
N LYS A 79 4.41 6.13 21.86
CA LYS A 79 3.66 6.98 22.80
C LYS A 79 3.55 8.45 22.39
N ASP A 80 4.48 8.97 21.57
CA ASP A 80 4.78 10.41 21.53
C ASP A 80 4.79 11.03 20.11
N SER A 81 4.29 10.35 19.08
CA SER A 81 4.19 10.91 17.72
C SER A 81 3.03 10.32 16.90
N GLU A 82 2.81 10.89 15.70
CA GLU A 82 2.15 10.16 14.61
C GLU A 82 2.83 8.80 14.43
N SER A 83 2.02 7.75 14.26
CA SER A 83 2.47 6.38 14.46
C SER A 83 3.48 5.94 13.42
N ASP A 84 4.68 5.52 13.83
CA ASP A 84 5.81 5.17 12.96
C ASP A 84 5.52 4.10 11.87
N LEU A 85 4.43 3.35 12.00
CA LEU A 85 3.86 2.54 10.92
C LEU A 85 3.65 3.34 9.62
N THR A 86 3.25 4.61 9.68
CA THR A 86 3.06 5.45 8.48
C THR A 86 4.37 5.67 7.71
N LYS A 87 5.52 5.67 8.41
CA LYS A 87 6.86 5.80 7.83
C LYS A 87 7.31 4.54 7.06
N LEU A 88 6.51 3.47 7.10
CA LEU A 88 6.72 2.25 6.32
C LEU A 88 5.81 2.16 5.08
N ASN A 89 5.00 3.18 4.80
CA ASN A 89 4.26 3.27 3.54
C ASN A 89 5.23 3.27 2.35
N GLY A 90 4.93 2.48 1.31
CA GLY A 90 5.83 2.28 0.17
C GLY A 90 6.99 1.31 0.42
N ILE A 91 7.03 0.64 1.59
CA ILE A 91 8.02 -0.37 1.95
C ILE A 91 7.33 -1.64 2.46
N LEU A 92 6.51 -1.52 3.52
CA LEU A 92 5.86 -2.65 4.15
C LEU A 92 4.76 -3.23 3.25
N LYS A 93 4.93 -4.49 2.86
CA LYS A 93 3.97 -5.28 2.06
C LYS A 93 3.27 -6.35 2.89
N HIS A 94 3.97 -6.94 3.87
CA HIS A 94 3.45 -8.07 4.63
C HIS A 94 3.62 -7.86 6.14
N LEU A 95 2.52 -7.82 6.88
CA LEU A 95 2.53 -7.67 8.34
C LEU A 95 1.81 -8.83 9.03
N ASN A 96 2.56 -9.57 9.84
CA ASN A 96 2.02 -10.54 10.79
C ASN A 96 2.16 -10.02 12.23
N ALA A 97 1.03 -9.59 12.81
CA ALA A 97 0.91 -9.22 14.22
C ALA A 97 -0.06 -10.13 14.99
N SER A 98 -0.31 -11.34 14.49
CA SER A 98 -1.20 -12.32 15.11
C SER A 98 -0.74 -12.76 16.52
N SER A 99 -1.64 -13.36 17.31
CA SER A 99 -1.36 -13.84 18.67
C SER A 99 -0.79 -12.74 19.58
N ASN A 100 -1.55 -11.66 19.74
CA ASN A 100 -1.17 -10.47 20.52
C ASN A 100 -2.35 -10.00 21.41
N LEU A 101 -2.26 -8.80 21.98
CA LEU A 101 -3.26 -8.24 22.92
C LEU A 101 -3.94 -6.97 22.38
N LEU A 102 -3.93 -6.75 21.06
CA LEU A 102 -4.48 -5.56 20.41
C LEU A 102 -6.00 -5.50 20.61
N LYS A 103 -6.50 -4.45 21.27
CA LYS A 103 -7.95 -4.24 21.55
C LYS A 103 -8.68 -3.48 20.44
N GLU A 104 -7.93 -2.73 19.65
CA GLU A 104 -8.37 -1.82 18.61
C GLU A 104 -7.56 -2.12 17.35
N PHE A 105 -8.12 -1.85 16.17
CA PHE A 105 -7.35 -1.87 14.94
C PHE A 105 -6.23 -0.80 15.02
N PRO A 106 -4.98 -1.13 14.65
CA PRO A 106 -3.88 -0.17 14.67
C PRO A 106 -4.00 0.82 13.51
N CYS A 107 -4.77 1.91 13.69
CA CYS A 107 -5.11 2.88 12.64
C CYS A 107 -3.92 3.49 11.86
N GLY A 108 -2.69 3.41 12.40
CA GLY A 108 -1.48 3.77 11.66
C GLY A 108 -1.22 2.94 10.40
N LEU A 109 -1.75 1.71 10.33
CA LEU A 109 -1.69 0.88 9.13
C LEU A 109 -2.49 1.46 7.97
N LEU A 110 -3.53 2.27 8.22
CA LEU A 110 -4.41 2.79 7.16
C LEU A 110 -3.68 3.73 6.19
N ALA A 111 -2.54 4.29 6.61
CA ALA A 111 -1.66 5.08 5.75
C ALA A 111 -0.62 4.22 4.98
N VAL A 112 -0.54 2.91 5.22
CA VAL A 112 0.40 1.98 4.59
C VAL A 112 -0.26 1.35 3.37
N GLN A 113 -0.41 2.15 2.31
CA GLN A 113 -1.10 1.77 1.07
C GLN A 113 -0.34 0.70 0.26
N SER A 114 0.92 0.41 0.60
CA SER A 114 1.72 -0.69 0.06
C SER A 114 1.39 -2.08 0.64
N LEU A 115 0.49 -2.18 1.62
CA LEU A 115 0.23 -3.40 2.35
C LEU A 115 -0.62 -4.39 1.52
N VAL A 116 -0.04 -5.54 1.18
CA VAL A 116 -0.66 -6.65 0.43
C VAL A 116 -1.17 -7.74 1.39
N THR A 117 -0.32 -8.06 2.35
CA THR A 117 -0.42 -8.97 3.51
C THR A 117 -0.84 -8.40 4.87
N LEU A 118 -2.02 -8.67 5.45
CA LEU A 118 -2.30 -8.28 6.85
C LEU A 118 -2.90 -9.42 7.70
N ASN A 119 -2.12 -9.92 8.67
CA ASN A 119 -2.58 -10.88 9.66
C ASN A 119 -2.59 -10.26 11.07
N LEU A 120 -3.80 -10.08 11.61
CA LEU A 120 -4.12 -9.62 12.96
C LEU A 120 -4.87 -10.69 13.78
N SER A 121 -4.80 -11.97 13.39
CA SER A 121 -5.55 -13.04 14.04
C SER A 121 -5.16 -13.27 15.50
N ASN A 122 -6.00 -13.94 16.29
CA ASN A 122 -5.77 -14.23 17.71
C ASN A 122 -5.36 -12.95 18.49
N ASN A 123 -6.29 -12.00 18.54
CA ASN A 123 -6.13 -10.71 19.20
C ASN A 123 -7.43 -10.38 19.98
N ARG A 124 -7.69 -9.10 20.26
CA ARG A 124 -8.87 -8.65 21.02
C ARG A 124 -9.58 -7.50 20.30
N ILE A 125 -9.41 -7.38 18.99
CA ILE A 125 -9.97 -6.30 18.17
C ILE A 125 -11.50 -6.43 18.19
N THR A 126 -12.18 -5.35 18.57
CA THR A 126 -13.66 -5.34 18.75
C THR A 126 -14.42 -4.73 17.58
N ARG A 127 -13.75 -3.92 16.77
CA ARG A 127 -14.28 -3.23 15.58
C ARG A 127 -13.16 -2.97 14.58
N LEU A 128 -13.52 -2.92 13.30
CA LEU A 128 -12.70 -2.35 12.23
C LEU A 128 -13.12 -0.89 11.98
N PRO A 129 -12.22 -0.03 11.47
CA PRO A 129 -12.58 1.29 10.97
C PRO A 129 -13.19 1.19 9.56
N GLU A 130 -14.13 2.05 9.21
CA GLU A 130 -14.60 2.19 7.80
C GLU A 130 -13.45 2.60 6.86
N ALA A 131 -12.45 3.34 7.36
CA ALA A 131 -11.25 3.68 6.60
C ALA A 131 -10.32 2.47 6.30
N ILE A 132 -10.74 1.22 6.56
CA ILE A 132 -10.01 0.03 6.10
C ILE A 132 -9.90 -0.03 4.56
N CYS A 133 -10.82 0.62 3.84
CA CYS A 133 -10.80 0.73 2.37
C CYS A 133 -9.58 1.43 1.78
N GLU A 134 -8.81 2.19 2.57
CA GLU A 134 -7.58 2.86 2.11
C GLU A 134 -6.45 1.85 1.76
N LEU A 135 -6.56 0.59 2.21
CA LEU A 135 -5.61 -0.48 1.94
C LEU A 135 -5.81 -1.10 0.54
N ILE A 136 -5.83 -0.26 -0.50
CA ILE A 136 -6.23 -0.64 -1.87
C ILE A 136 -5.38 -1.74 -2.54
N GLN A 137 -4.22 -2.11 -1.97
CA GLN A 137 -3.35 -3.20 -2.45
C GLN A 137 -3.55 -4.53 -1.69
N LEU A 138 -4.46 -4.61 -0.72
CA LEU A 138 -4.58 -5.73 0.20
C LEU A 138 -5.21 -6.97 -0.48
N GLU A 139 -4.41 -8.01 -0.72
CA GLU A 139 -4.85 -9.31 -1.23
C GLU A 139 -5.31 -10.27 -0.12
N GLU A 140 -4.69 -10.23 1.06
CA GLU A 140 -5.03 -11.13 2.17
C GLU A 140 -5.20 -10.38 3.50
N LEU A 141 -6.38 -10.56 4.12
CA LEU A 141 -6.74 -10.02 5.43
C LEU A 141 -7.19 -11.15 6.35
N ASN A 142 -6.38 -11.47 7.37
CA ASN A 142 -6.77 -12.39 8.43
C ASN A 142 -7.03 -11.64 9.75
N LEU A 143 -8.25 -11.77 10.24
CA LEU A 143 -8.81 -11.21 11.46
C LEU A 143 -9.42 -12.31 12.35
N GLY A 144 -9.14 -13.58 12.07
CA GLY A 144 -9.68 -14.72 12.82
C GLY A 144 -9.35 -14.67 14.31
N GLU A 145 -10.12 -15.35 15.16
CA GLU A 145 -9.92 -15.36 16.63
C GLU A 145 -9.84 -13.94 17.23
N ASN A 146 -10.85 -13.10 16.98
CA ASN A 146 -10.95 -11.75 17.53
C ASN A 146 -12.32 -11.55 18.23
N GLN A 147 -12.73 -10.29 18.43
CA GLN A 147 -14.00 -9.94 19.09
C GLN A 147 -14.82 -8.96 18.24
N ILE A 148 -14.61 -8.99 16.92
CA ILE A 148 -15.26 -8.12 15.94
C ILE A 148 -16.74 -8.48 15.89
N ASN A 149 -17.61 -7.47 16.00
CA ASN A 149 -19.06 -7.64 16.08
C ASN A 149 -19.74 -7.42 14.72
N GLU A 150 -19.11 -6.63 13.86
CA GLU A 150 -19.64 -6.18 12.56
C GLU A 150 -18.46 -5.95 11.59
N LEU A 151 -18.67 -6.19 10.29
CA LEU A 151 -17.74 -5.75 9.25
C LEU A 151 -18.22 -4.44 8.63
N PRO A 152 -17.33 -3.46 8.40
CA PRO A 152 -17.68 -2.18 7.81
C PRO A 152 -18.13 -2.39 6.35
N ALA A 153 -19.06 -1.57 5.88
CA ALA A 153 -19.60 -1.72 4.53
C ALA A 153 -18.54 -1.46 3.45
N SER A 154 -17.56 -0.60 3.75
CA SER A 154 -16.37 -0.27 2.96
C SER A 154 -15.41 -1.43 2.70
N ILE A 155 -15.54 -2.59 3.37
CA ILE A 155 -14.69 -3.76 3.11
C ILE A 155 -14.77 -4.21 1.63
N SER A 156 -15.88 -3.91 0.96
CA SER A 156 -16.10 -4.17 -0.46
C SER A 156 -15.26 -3.32 -1.42
N SER A 157 -14.61 -2.26 -0.93
CA SER A 157 -13.72 -1.39 -1.72
C SER A 157 -12.33 -1.98 -1.90
N LEU A 158 -11.99 -3.04 -1.16
CA LEU A 158 -10.73 -3.77 -1.29
C LEU A 158 -10.78 -4.70 -2.52
N ILE A 159 -10.82 -4.12 -3.72
CA ILE A 159 -11.08 -4.84 -4.97
C ILE A 159 -10.06 -5.95 -5.30
N LEU A 160 -8.86 -5.90 -4.71
CA LEU A 160 -7.82 -6.92 -4.86
C LEU A 160 -7.90 -8.02 -3.79
N LEU A 161 -8.83 -7.96 -2.83
CA LEU A 161 -8.91 -8.89 -1.71
C LEU A 161 -9.34 -10.29 -2.17
N ARG A 162 -8.40 -11.24 -2.09
CA ARG A 162 -8.55 -12.65 -2.48
C ARG A 162 -8.82 -13.56 -1.30
N LYS A 163 -8.35 -13.20 -0.10
CA LYS A 163 -8.59 -13.97 1.14
C LYS A 163 -9.04 -13.06 2.27
N LEU A 164 -10.22 -13.35 2.83
CA LEU A 164 -10.76 -12.70 4.03
C LEU A 164 -11.10 -13.77 5.06
N ASP A 165 -10.35 -13.83 6.16
CA ASP A 165 -10.67 -14.70 7.30
C ASP A 165 -11.14 -13.84 8.47
N VAL A 166 -12.39 -14.06 8.88
CA VAL A 166 -13.04 -13.40 10.02
C VAL A 166 -13.69 -14.44 10.95
N SER A 167 -13.26 -15.71 10.88
CA SER A 167 -13.74 -16.80 11.73
C SER A 167 -13.40 -16.59 13.22
N SER A 168 -14.05 -17.32 14.12
CA SER A 168 -13.96 -17.15 15.59
C SER A 168 -14.08 -15.68 16.03
N ASN A 169 -15.16 -15.02 15.60
CA ASN A 169 -15.49 -13.64 15.96
C ASN A 169 -16.92 -13.55 16.54
N ARG A 170 -17.59 -12.39 16.43
CA ARG A 170 -19.00 -12.16 16.81
C ARG A 170 -19.84 -11.61 15.67
N ILE A 171 -19.34 -11.72 14.44
CA ILE A 171 -20.02 -11.26 13.22
C ILE A 171 -21.19 -12.20 12.93
N ARG A 172 -22.41 -11.66 12.91
CA ARG A 172 -23.63 -12.41 12.52
C ARG A 172 -24.24 -11.95 11.19
N HIS A 173 -23.78 -10.82 10.68
CA HIS A 173 -24.25 -10.23 9.44
C HIS A 173 -23.03 -9.85 8.58
N LEU A 174 -22.97 -10.36 7.35
CA LEU A 174 -22.06 -9.85 6.32
C LEU A 174 -22.70 -8.63 5.63
N PRO A 175 -21.92 -7.57 5.33
CA PRO A 175 -22.44 -6.43 4.58
C PRO A 175 -22.81 -6.87 3.15
N LYS A 176 -23.97 -6.43 2.66
CA LYS A 176 -24.49 -6.77 1.33
C LYS A 176 -23.53 -6.40 0.19
N THR A 177 -22.69 -5.39 0.42
CA THR A 177 -21.63 -4.95 -0.49
C THR A 177 -20.52 -5.99 -0.71
N LEU A 178 -20.34 -6.98 0.18
CA LEU A 178 -19.35 -8.06 0.02
C LEU A 178 -19.55 -8.87 -1.27
N SER A 179 -20.75 -8.84 -1.87
CA SER A 179 -21.06 -9.43 -3.19
C SER A 179 -20.35 -8.77 -4.39
N SER A 180 -19.67 -7.64 -4.21
CA SER A 180 -18.86 -6.97 -5.24
C SER A 180 -17.36 -7.29 -5.17
N LEU A 181 -16.89 -8.05 -4.17
CA LEU A 181 -15.50 -8.53 -4.12
C LEU A 181 -15.30 -9.69 -5.11
N ALA A 182 -15.22 -9.35 -6.39
CA ALA A 182 -15.17 -10.31 -7.51
C ALA A 182 -13.91 -11.20 -7.50
N ASN A 183 -12.82 -10.72 -6.90
CA ASN A 183 -11.55 -11.45 -6.78
C ASN A 183 -11.47 -12.31 -5.50
N LEU A 184 -12.50 -12.32 -4.63
CA LEU A 184 -12.46 -13.08 -3.38
C LEU A 184 -12.54 -14.58 -3.67
N GLU A 185 -11.48 -15.31 -3.30
CA GLU A 185 -11.34 -16.76 -3.47
C GLU A 185 -11.70 -17.51 -2.18
N VAL A 186 -11.34 -16.94 -1.02
CA VAL A 186 -11.50 -17.57 0.30
C VAL A 186 -12.18 -16.62 1.27
N LEU A 187 -13.27 -17.09 1.91
CA LEU A 187 -13.98 -16.41 2.98
C LEU A 187 -14.09 -17.33 4.20
N GLY A 188 -13.37 -17.02 5.27
CA GLY A 188 -13.47 -17.71 6.56
C GLY A 188 -14.52 -17.04 7.46
N ILE A 189 -15.60 -17.77 7.79
CA ILE A 189 -16.71 -17.30 8.65
C ILE A 189 -17.19 -18.44 9.56
N ASP A 190 -17.79 -18.09 10.70
CA ASP A 190 -18.43 -19.05 11.60
C ASP A 190 -19.84 -19.38 11.09
N GLU A 191 -19.95 -20.21 10.04
CA GLU A 191 -21.19 -20.50 9.28
C GLU A 191 -22.46 -20.71 10.12
N LYS A 192 -22.32 -21.27 11.34
CA LYS A 192 -23.42 -21.63 12.25
C LYS A 192 -23.94 -20.47 13.09
N GLU A 193 -23.12 -19.43 13.32
CA GLU A 193 -23.46 -18.22 14.07
C GLU A 193 -24.04 -17.12 13.14
N MET A 194 -24.08 -17.38 11.84
CA MET A 194 -24.54 -16.43 10.82
C MET A 194 -26.07 -16.32 10.75
N GLU A 195 -26.57 -15.12 11.05
CA GLU A 195 -27.97 -14.73 10.86
C GLU A 195 -28.21 -14.18 9.44
N PHE A 196 -27.22 -13.52 8.82
CA PHE A 196 -27.29 -13.01 7.45
C PHE A 196 -25.93 -13.07 6.70
N PRO A 197 -25.75 -13.87 5.65
CA PRO A 197 -26.70 -14.85 5.11
C PRO A 197 -27.10 -15.90 6.15
N PRO A 198 -28.26 -16.57 6.00
CA PRO A 198 -28.61 -17.71 6.84
C PRO A 198 -27.56 -18.82 6.74
N ALA A 199 -27.26 -19.50 7.84
CA ALA A 199 -26.27 -20.60 7.90
C ALA A 199 -26.37 -21.62 6.75
N GLY A 200 -27.58 -21.97 6.29
CA GLY A 200 -27.79 -22.88 5.17
C GLY A 200 -27.29 -22.38 3.81
N VAL A 201 -27.11 -21.07 3.63
CA VAL A 201 -26.42 -20.46 2.48
C VAL A 201 -24.91 -20.47 2.70
N CYS A 202 -24.45 -20.23 3.92
CA CYS A 202 -23.02 -20.21 4.25
C CYS A 202 -22.34 -21.57 4.01
N VAL A 203 -22.99 -22.68 4.38
CA VAL A 203 -22.52 -24.06 4.14
C VAL A 203 -22.35 -24.40 2.65
N LEU A 204 -23.00 -23.66 1.74
CA LEU A 204 -22.84 -23.81 0.28
C LEU A 204 -21.63 -23.04 -0.28
N GLY A 205 -20.87 -22.34 0.58
CA GLY A 205 -19.63 -21.66 0.24
C GLY A 205 -19.79 -20.29 -0.43
N LEU A 206 -18.65 -19.70 -0.79
CA LEU A 206 -18.54 -18.29 -1.17
C LEU A 206 -19.42 -17.88 -2.37
N GLY A 207 -19.55 -18.73 -3.39
CA GLY A 207 -20.40 -18.42 -4.56
C GLY A 207 -21.88 -18.29 -4.21
N ALA A 208 -22.39 -19.12 -3.29
CA ALA A 208 -23.76 -19.02 -2.79
C ALA A 208 -23.96 -17.77 -1.91
N ILE A 209 -22.99 -17.46 -1.04
CA ILE A 209 -22.95 -16.24 -0.23
C ILE A 209 -23.00 -14.99 -1.12
N GLN A 210 -22.12 -14.89 -2.12
CA GLN A 210 -22.06 -13.75 -3.04
C GLN A 210 -23.35 -13.59 -3.85
N THR A 211 -23.96 -14.70 -4.31
CA THR A 211 -25.24 -14.68 -5.05
C THR A 211 -26.38 -14.17 -4.17
N PHE A 212 -26.55 -14.77 -2.99
CA PHE A 212 -27.58 -14.36 -2.02
C PHE A 212 -27.45 -12.89 -1.60
N LEU A 213 -26.22 -12.44 -1.31
CA LEU A 213 -25.97 -11.04 -0.94
C LEU A 213 -26.24 -10.07 -2.10
N ARG A 214 -26.02 -10.49 -3.36
CA ARG A 214 -26.28 -9.69 -4.57
C ARG A 214 -27.78 -9.51 -4.80
N GLU A 215 -28.57 -10.58 -4.69
CA GLU A 215 -30.04 -10.54 -4.77
C GLU A 215 -30.63 -9.64 -3.67
N HIS A 216 -30.13 -9.77 -2.44
CA HIS A 216 -30.56 -8.93 -1.32
C HIS A 216 -30.04 -7.48 -1.41
N LEU A 217 -29.15 -7.16 -2.34
CA LEU A 217 -28.67 -5.82 -2.66
C LEU A 217 -29.49 -5.16 -3.79
N SER A 218 -29.89 -5.91 -4.83
CA SER A 218 -30.76 -5.39 -5.90
C SER A 218 -32.15 -5.03 -5.37
N LEU A 219 -32.76 -5.90 -4.55
CA LEU A 219 -34.06 -5.64 -3.91
C LEU A 219 -34.09 -4.35 -3.06
N VAL A 220 -32.95 -3.96 -2.47
CA VAL A 220 -32.85 -2.69 -1.73
C VAL A 220 -32.77 -1.50 -2.69
N LYS A 221 -32.05 -1.61 -3.81
CA LYS A 221 -31.98 -0.55 -4.83
C LYS A 221 -33.33 -0.33 -5.50
N GLU A 222 -34.05 -1.41 -5.79
CA GLU A 222 -35.43 -1.36 -6.31
C GLU A 222 -36.39 -0.71 -5.30
N SER A 223 -36.34 -1.11 -4.01
CA SER A 223 -37.15 -0.48 -2.97
C SER A 223 -36.85 1.01 -2.79
N LEU A 224 -35.60 1.45 -2.87
CA LEU A 224 -35.21 2.86 -2.76
C LEU A 224 -35.55 3.69 -4.00
N ALA A 225 -35.72 3.07 -5.17
CA ALA A 225 -36.11 3.76 -6.39
C ALA A 225 -37.61 4.12 -6.42
N VAL A 226 -38.45 3.49 -5.59
CA VAL A 226 -39.92 3.68 -5.56
C VAL A 226 -40.34 4.86 -4.67
N ASP A 227 -39.59 5.18 -3.60
CA ASP A 227 -39.90 6.31 -2.69
C ASP A 227 -39.35 7.67 -3.19
N GLY A 228 -38.80 7.73 -4.40
CA GLY A 228 -38.26 8.94 -5.02
C GLY A 228 -39.33 9.90 -5.53
N PHE A 229 -39.91 10.71 -4.62
CA PHE A 229 -40.93 11.71 -4.96
C PHE A 229 -40.50 12.64 -6.10
N GLU A 230 -41.22 12.55 -7.21
CA GLU A 230 -41.17 13.49 -8.34
C GLU A 230 -41.47 14.93 -7.84
N LYS A 231 -40.62 15.88 -8.22
CA LYS A 231 -40.80 17.31 -7.93
C LYS A 231 -40.59 18.13 -9.18
N ASP A 232 -41.60 18.92 -9.51
CA ASP A 232 -41.64 19.76 -10.69
C ASP A 232 -40.44 20.72 -10.76
N ILE A 233 -39.80 20.75 -11.92
CA ILE A 233 -38.96 21.86 -12.39
C ILE A 233 -39.50 22.25 -13.77
N PRO A 234 -40.02 23.48 -13.96
CA PRO A 234 -40.68 23.85 -15.20
C PRO A 234 -39.69 24.10 -16.35
N PRO A 235 -40.13 23.94 -17.62
CA PRO A 235 -39.30 24.28 -18.77
C PRO A 235 -39.19 25.80 -18.94
N CYS A 236 -37.96 26.30 -19.16
CA CYS A 236 -37.74 27.68 -19.62
C CYS A 236 -37.67 27.72 -21.16
N GLU A 237 -38.39 28.67 -21.75
CA GLU A 237 -38.49 28.88 -23.20
C GLU A 237 -37.45 29.88 -23.76
N LEU A 238 -37.28 29.86 -25.10
CA LEU A 238 -36.83 30.98 -25.96
C LEU A 238 -35.36 31.48 -25.77
N THR A 239 -34.70 32.15 -26.73
CA THR A 239 -34.96 32.49 -28.17
C THR A 239 -33.89 31.81 -29.07
N THR A 240 -33.62 32.02 -30.38
CA THR A 240 -34.04 32.86 -31.53
C THR A 240 -33.37 32.21 -32.78
N GLU A 241 -33.84 32.20 -34.04
CA GLU A 241 -35.13 32.52 -34.69
C GLU A 241 -35.12 32.05 -36.18
N LYS A 242 -36.24 32.23 -36.90
CA LYS A 242 -36.43 32.54 -38.37
C LYS A 242 -35.48 31.93 -39.45
N THR A 243 -35.93 31.39 -40.59
CA THR A 243 -37.29 31.20 -41.18
C THR A 243 -37.24 30.33 -42.46
N ARG A 244 -38.36 29.64 -42.77
CA ARG A 244 -38.88 29.25 -44.13
C ARG A 244 -38.05 28.23 -44.94
N GLU A 245 -38.62 27.06 -45.30
CA GLU A 245 -39.45 26.81 -46.51
C GLU A 245 -38.69 27.13 -47.81
N THR A 246 -38.42 26.18 -48.73
CA THR A 246 -39.44 25.49 -49.54
C THR A 246 -39.12 24.06 -50.02
N ASN A 247 -40.16 23.40 -50.55
CA ASN A 247 -40.28 22.09 -51.19
C ASN A 247 -39.08 21.43 -51.94
N ARG A 248 -39.04 20.09 -51.80
CA ARG A 248 -38.80 19.04 -52.83
C ARG A 248 -38.25 19.47 -54.20
N ILE A 249 -37.15 18.81 -54.62
CA ILE A 249 -37.04 18.02 -55.87
C ILE A 249 -35.68 17.26 -55.89
N ASP A 250 -35.65 16.13 -56.62
CA ASP A 250 -34.52 15.27 -57.01
C ASP A 250 -33.65 14.53 -55.96
N ASP A 251 -33.76 13.20 -56.04
CA ASP A 251 -32.84 12.16 -55.52
C ASP A 251 -31.44 12.18 -56.21
N GLN A 252 -30.60 11.19 -55.86
CA GLN A 252 -29.32 10.81 -56.51
C GLN A 252 -28.06 11.62 -56.15
N SER A 253 -28.11 12.58 -55.23
CA SER A 253 -26.89 13.26 -54.71
C SER A 253 -26.40 12.74 -53.34
N ALA A 254 -27.29 12.20 -52.50
CA ALA A 254 -27.00 11.91 -51.08
C ALA A 254 -25.90 10.85 -50.85
N GLN A 255 -25.86 9.78 -51.66
CA GLN A 255 -24.93 8.65 -51.44
C GLN A 255 -23.45 9.00 -51.62
N LYS A 256 -23.10 10.09 -52.30
CA LYS A 256 -21.69 10.55 -52.39
C LYS A 256 -21.23 11.41 -51.21
N ASN A 257 -22.15 12.12 -50.55
CA ASN A 257 -21.79 12.92 -49.39
C ASN A 257 -21.72 12.09 -48.11
N GLN A 258 -22.50 11.00 -47.97
CA GLN A 258 -22.41 10.12 -46.80
C GLN A 258 -21.03 9.46 -46.65
N ILE A 259 -20.43 8.99 -47.75
CA ILE A 259 -19.08 8.42 -47.75
C ILE A 259 -18.04 9.48 -47.37
N PHE A 260 -18.13 10.68 -47.97
CA PHE A 260 -17.20 11.77 -47.66
C PHE A 260 -17.38 12.36 -46.24
N THR A 261 -18.48 12.04 -45.55
CA THR A 261 -18.64 12.30 -44.11
C THR A 261 -18.13 11.14 -43.23
N SER A 262 -18.30 9.87 -43.62
CA SER A 262 -17.75 8.75 -42.84
C SER A 262 -16.22 8.76 -42.84
N ASP A 263 -15.58 8.91 -44.00
CA ASP A 263 -14.12 9.02 -44.13
C ASP A 263 -13.55 10.12 -43.23
N ARG A 264 -14.33 11.20 -43.07
CA ARG A 264 -13.97 12.36 -42.26
C ARG A 264 -14.22 12.13 -40.77
N GLU A 265 -15.36 11.58 -40.39
CA GLU A 265 -15.66 11.22 -38.99
C GLU A 265 -14.71 10.15 -38.47
N GLU A 266 -14.28 9.19 -39.30
CA GLU A 266 -13.30 8.17 -38.91
C GLU A 266 -11.87 8.73 -38.82
N SER A 267 -11.50 9.63 -39.74
CA SER A 267 -10.24 10.38 -39.64
C SER A 267 -10.20 11.28 -38.40
N GLU A 268 -11.31 11.97 -38.08
CA GLU A 268 -11.45 12.81 -36.88
C GLU A 268 -11.46 11.93 -35.60
N ARG A 269 -12.18 10.79 -35.57
CA ARG A 269 -12.10 9.80 -34.48
C ARG A 269 -10.70 9.21 -34.30
N SER A 270 -9.99 8.86 -35.37
CA SER A 270 -8.61 8.37 -35.30
C SER A 270 -7.66 9.45 -34.77
N ALA A 271 -7.87 10.72 -35.15
CA ALA A 271 -7.13 11.85 -34.61
C ALA A 271 -7.44 12.09 -33.12
N GLU A 272 -8.68 11.86 -32.66
CA GLU A 272 -9.06 11.96 -31.26
C GLU A 272 -8.54 10.80 -30.40
N GLN A 273 -8.57 9.56 -30.90
CA GLN A 273 -7.88 8.42 -30.27
C GLN A 273 -6.38 8.69 -30.12
N ARG A 274 -5.72 9.20 -31.17
CA ARG A 274 -4.29 9.58 -31.11
C ARG A 274 -4.02 10.67 -30.06
N LYS A 275 -4.91 11.67 -29.93
CA LYS A 275 -4.81 12.70 -28.86
C LYS A 275 -4.99 12.09 -27.47
N ALA A 276 -5.97 11.21 -27.27
CA ALA A 276 -6.20 10.52 -26.00
C ALA A 276 -4.98 9.69 -25.59
N MET A 277 -4.42 8.88 -26.50
CA MET A 277 -3.21 8.08 -26.25
C MET A 277 -1.97 8.94 -25.96
N VAL A 278 -1.88 10.16 -26.49
CA VAL A 278 -0.83 11.13 -26.12
C VAL A 278 -1.08 11.68 -24.71
N GLN A 279 -2.32 12.06 -24.37
CA GLN A 279 -2.64 12.57 -23.03
C GLN A 279 -2.43 11.51 -21.94
N ASP A 280 -2.77 10.26 -22.21
CA ASP A 280 -2.53 9.13 -21.30
C ASP A 280 -1.03 8.84 -21.13
N GLN A 281 -0.20 9.10 -22.15
CA GLN A 281 1.26 9.06 -21.97
C GLN A 281 1.73 10.16 -21.02
N GLU A 282 1.28 11.41 -21.20
CA GLU A 282 1.66 12.52 -20.31
C GLU A 282 1.22 12.26 -18.86
N ASN A 283 0.03 11.68 -18.67
CA ASN A 283 -0.48 11.25 -17.37
C ASN A 283 0.39 10.14 -16.75
N LEU A 284 0.77 9.12 -17.54
CA LEU A 284 1.62 8.03 -17.08
C LEU A 284 3.04 8.50 -16.77
N ASP A 285 3.64 9.34 -17.61
CA ASP A 285 4.97 9.91 -17.41
C ASP A 285 5.00 10.79 -16.15
N ALA A 286 3.95 11.58 -15.91
CA ALA A 286 3.80 12.36 -14.68
C ALA A 286 3.65 11.48 -13.42
N LEU A 287 2.86 10.40 -13.49
CA LEU A 287 2.73 9.43 -12.39
C LEU A 287 4.06 8.71 -12.10
N VAL A 288 4.78 8.28 -13.14
CA VAL A 288 6.08 7.61 -13.02
C VAL A 288 7.14 8.55 -12.46
N GLN A 289 7.24 9.79 -12.95
CA GLN A 289 8.14 10.80 -12.40
C GLN A 289 7.77 11.17 -10.95
N GLY A 290 6.48 11.29 -10.63
CA GLY A 290 6.01 11.52 -9.26
C GLY A 290 6.39 10.38 -8.31
N ALA A 291 6.25 9.13 -8.74
CA ALA A 291 6.66 7.95 -7.96
C ALA A 291 8.18 7.88 -7.74
N PHE A 292 8.99 8.17 -8.77
CA PHE A 292 10.44 8.21 -8.65
C PHE A 292 10.93 9.39 -7.79
N SER A 293 10.33 10.59 -7.92
CA SER A 293 10.65 11.74 -7.06
C SER A 293 10.33 11.42 -5.60
N LYS A 294 9.12 10.92 -5.31
CA LYS A 294 8.72 10.51 -3.97
C LYS A 294 9.69 9.45 -3.39
N ARG A 295 10.06 8.43 -4.18
CA ARG A 295 11.05 7.42 -3.77
C ARG A 295 12.41 8.03 -3.43
N ALA A 296 12.83 9.11 -4.09
CA ALA A 296 14.06 9.84 -3.81
C ALA A 296 13.94 10.72 -2.55
N ASP A 297 12.83 11.42 -2.36
CA ASP A 297 12.56 12.23 -1.16
C ASP A 297 12.43 11.34 0.10
N ASP A 298 11.73 10.21 0.01
CA ASP A 298 11.66 9.17 1.05
C ASP A 298 13.06 8.63 1.39
N MET A 299 13.93 8.42 0.38
CA MET A 299 15.31 7.98 0.55
C MET A 299 16.18 9.03 1.25
N LYS A 300 16.01 10.30 0.88
CA LYS A 300 16.70 11.43 1.50
C LYS A 300 16.32 11.57 2.98
N SER A 301 15.04 11.40 3.30
CA SER A 301 14.54 11.29 4.68
C SER A 301 15.17 10.11 5.44
N VAL A 302 15.45 8.98 4.80
CA VAL A 302 16.19 7.86 5.44
C VAL A 302 17.63 8.25 5.75
N LEU A 303 18.33 8.93 4.84
CA LEU A 303 19.71 9.37 5.02
C LEU A 303 19.87 10.46 6.11
N GLU A 304 18.90 11.36 6.22
CA GLU A 304 18.84 12.37 7.29
C GLU A 304 18.60 11.70 8.67
N ASP A 305 17.70 10.72 8.77
CA ASP A 305 17.47 9.94 10.01
C ASP A 305 18.71 9.11 10.42
N ILE A 306 19.41 8.47 9.47
CA ILE A 306 20.68 7.76 9.73
C ILE A 306 21.70 8.73 10.31
N SER A 307 21.84 9.91 9.71
CA SER A 307 22.81 10.93 10.15
C SER A 307 22.50 11.47 11.54
N GLU A 308 21.23 11.68 11.88
CA GLU A 308 20.80 12.08 13.23
C GLU A 308 20.98 10.95 14.24
N MET A 309 20.73 9.68 13.87
CA MET A 309 21.02 8.51 14.71
C MET A 309 22.52 8.36 15.00
N GLU A 310 23.40 8.56 14.01
CA GLU A 310 24.85 8.54 14.21
C GLU A 310 25.34 9.73 15.04
N ARG A 311 24.75 10.92 14.89
CA ARG A 311 25.04 12.09 15.73
C ARG A 311 24.63 11.86 17.19
N ARG A 312 23.44 11.30 17.43
CA ARG A 312 22.96 10.91 18.77
C ARG A 312 23.86 9.84 19.38
N THR A 313 24.20 8.81 18.61
CA THR A 313 25.13 7.76 19.04
C THR A 313 26.47 8.37 19.44
N SER A 314 27.07 9.21 18.59
CA SER A 314 28.34 9.92 18.86
C SER A 314 28.33 10.66 20.20
N LEU A 315 27.26 11.41 20.47
CA LEU A 315 27.10 12.19 21.70
C LEU A 315 26.95 11.30 22.95
N ILE A 316 26.37 10.10 22.82
CA ILE A 316 26.30 9.11 23.90
C ILE A 316 27.70 8.55 24.22
N ILE A 317 28.56 8.32 23.21
CA ILE A 317 29.97 7.94 23.41
C ILE A 317 30.67 9.00 24.25
N GLU A 318 30.60 10.25 23.79
CA GLU A 318 31.36 11.37 24.32
C GLU A 318 31.02 11.61 25.80
N ASN A 319 29.72 11.57 26.14
CA ASN A 319 29.26 11.70 27.51
C ASN A 319 29.58 10.47 28.38
N SER A 320 29.59 9.26 27.81
CA SER A 320 29.98 8.03 28.53
C SER A 320 31.48 7.98 28.83
N LEU A 321 32.33 8.50 27.92
CA LEU A 321 33.75 8.67 28.16
C LEU A 321 34.01 9.76 29.21
N LYS A 322 33.33 10.91 29.10
CA LYS A 322 33.44 12.01 30.09
C LYS A 322 33.01 11.61 31.50
N SER A 323 32.11 10.64 31.67
CA SER A 323 31.74 10.10 32.98
C SER A 323 32.68 9.00 33.51
N TYR A 324 33.52 8.40 32.65
CA TYR A 324 34.52 7.39 33.02
C TYR A 324 35.87 8.00 33.47
N VAL A 325 36.25 9.13 32.86
CA VAL A 325 37.52 9.84 33.13
C VAL A 325 37.70 10.39 34.57
N PRO A 326 36.67 10.78 35.36
CA PRO A 326 36.88 11.39 36.69
C PRO A 326 37.54 10.51 37.76
N HIS A 327 37.76 9.22 37.50
CA HIS A 327 38.12 8.22 38.52
C HIS A 327 39.42 7.46 38.27
N LYS A 328 40.27 7.88 37.32
CA LYS A 328 41.67 7.43 37.27
C LYS A 328 42.62 8.56 36.88
N ASN A 329 43.52 8.90 37.81
CA ASN A 329 44.78 9.54 37.48
C ASN A 329 45.60 8.59 36.60
N PHE A 330 45.66 8.85 35.30
CA PHE A 330 46.61 8.24 34.39
C PHE A 330 47.49 9.34 33.80
N GLU A 331 48.70 9.47 34.35
CA GLU A 331 49.78 10.17 33.65
C GLU A 331 50.15 9.34 32.40
N GLY A 332 50.02 9.91 31.20
CA GLY A 332 50.61 9.36 29.98
C GLY A 332 49.81 8.31 29.19
N ALA A 333 48.57 8.60 28.78
CA ALA A 333 47.96 8.01 27.57
C ALA A 333 46.87 8.93 26.97
N GLU A 334 46.99 9.24 25.68
CA GLU A 334 46.27 10.34 24.99
C GLU A 334 44.74 10.15 24.86
N PRO A 335 43.92 11.10 25.35
CA PRO A 335 42.50 11.20 24.97
C PRO A 335 42.29 11.58 23.49
N LEU A 336 43.23 12.35 22.92
CA LEU A 336 43.20 12.87 21.53
C LEU A 336 42.93 11.77 20.49
N ARG A 337 43.50 10.59 20.70
CA ARG A 337 43.52 9.49 19.74
C ARG A 337 42.15 8.86 19.48
N ILE A 338 41.19 9.02 20.39
CA ILE A 338 39.80 8.53 20.20
C ILE A 338 38.98 9.53 19.38
N GLU A 339 39.14 10.82 19.64
CA GLU A 339 38.45 11.88 18.88
C GLU A 339 38.88 11.88 17.41
N GLU A 340 40.17 11.68 17.13
CA GLU A 340 40.67 11.49 15.77
C GLU A 340 40.10 10.26 15.06
N VAL A 341 39.96 9.13 15.76
CA VAL A 341 39.36 7.90 15.20
C VAL A 341 37.87 8.10 14.89
N LEU A 342 37.11 8.74 15.78
CA LEU A 342 35.70 9.05 15.54
C LEU A 342 35.53 10.06 14.40
N LYS A 343 36.41 11.07 14.31
CA LYS A 343 36.42 12.06 13.23
C LYS A 343 36.79 11.41 11.89
N LYS A 344 37.76 10.50 11.86
CA LYS A 344 38.12 9.72 10.68
C LYS A 344 36.97 8.82 10.22
N ARG A 345 36.33 8.08 11.13
CA ARG A 345 35.19 7.21 10.77
C ARG A 345 33.97 8.02 10.30
N ARG A 346 33.74 9.22 10.82
CA ARG A 346 32.72 10.15 10.30
C ARG A 346 32.99 10.54 8.85
N ILE A 347 34.23 10.88 8.51
CA ILE A 347 34.63 11.23 7.12
C ILE A 347 34.52 10.03 6.18
N GLU A 348 34.82 8.81 6.66
CA GLU A 348 34.60 7.57 5.91
C GLU A 348 33.10 7.32 5.67
N LEU A 349 32.25 7.44 6.69
CA LEU A 349 30.79 7.30 6.58
C LEU A 349 30.18 8.38 5.65
N GLU A 350 30.60 9.64 5.75
CA GLU A 350 30.20 10.71 4.82
C GLU A 350 30.62 10.46 3.37
N LYS A 351 31.61 9.61 3.13
CA LYS A 351 32.03 9.16 1.79
C LYS A 351 31.21 7.95 1.34
N GLU A 352 31.04 6.95 2.20
CA GLU A 352 30.20 5.77 1.97
C GLU A 352 28.76 6.19 1.63
N GLN A 353 28.17 7.14 2.37
CA GLN A 353 26.85 7.72 2.09
C GLN A 353 26.78 8.38 0.69
N LYS A 354 27.80 9.16 0.29
CA LYS A 354 27.83 9.83 -1.02
C LYS A 354 27.99 8.83 -2.17
N GLU A 355 28.73 7.75 -1.96
CA GLU A 355 28.87 6.67 -2.93
C GLU A 355 27.55 5.87 -3.07
N TRP A 356 26.83 5.63 -1.95
CA TRP A 356 25.48 5.04 -1.97
C TRP A 356 24.44 5.93 -2.68
N ILE A 357 24.41 7.24 -2.39
CA ILE A 357 23.51 8.19 -3.08
C ILE A 357 23.73 8.14 -4.59
N LYS A 358 25.00 8.22 -5.03
CA LYS A 358 25.35 8.18 -6.45
C LYS A 358 24.96 6.85 -7.12
N LEU A 359 25.16 5.73 -6.44
CA LEU A 359 24.79 4.41 -6.96
C LEU A 359 23.26 4.29 -7.10
N ILE A 360 22.50 4.80 -6.13
CA ILE A 360 21.03 4.88 -6.18
C ILE A 360 20.53 5.82 -7.30
N GLU A 361 21.20 6.94 -7.56
CA GLU A 361 20.90 7.82 -8.68
C GLU A 361 21.15 7.12 -10.04
N GLU A 362 22.22 6.33 -10.15
CA GLU A 362 22.55 5.53 -11.33
C GLU A 362 21.57 4.35 -11.54
N GLU A 363 21.15 3.66 -10.47
CA GLU A 363 20.11 2.64 -10.51
C GLU A 363 18.74 3.20 -10.90
N ASN A 364 18.28 4.28 -10.26
CA ASN A 364 17.00 4.92 -10.60
C ASN A 364 16.98 5.40 -12.06
N LYS A 365 18.10 5.94 -12.55
CA LYS A 365 18.25 6.34 -13.96
C LYS A 365 18.20 5.13 -14.91
N THR A 366 18.78 4.00 -14.53
CA THR A 366 18.75 2.76 -15.31
C THR A 366 17.34 2.15 -15.30
N LEU A 367 16.67 2.12 -14.15
CA LEU A 367 15.27 1.68 -14.03
C LEU A 367 14.32 2.55 -14.86
N ALA A 368 14.49 3.87 -14.84
CA ALA A 368 13.73 4.78 -15.70
C ALA A 368 13.95 4.46 -17.19
N GLN A 369 15.19 4.21 -17.63
CA GLN A 369 15.48 3.80 -19.01
C GLN A 369 14.81 2.47 -19.40
N VAL A 370 14.78 1.48 -18.50
CA VAL A 370 14.07 0.20 -18.73
C VAL A 370 12.56 0.42 -18.83
N VAL A 371 11.96 1.19 -17.93
CA VAL A 371 10.51 1.48 -17.95
C VAL A 371 10.11 2.26 -19.21
N TYR A 372 10.89 3.27 -19.62
CA TYR A 372 10.65 4.01 -20.87
C TYR A 372 10.80 3.12 -22.10
N PHE A 373 11.79 2.21 -22.12
CA PHE A 373 11.95 1.26 -23.21
C PHE A 373 10.77 0.27 -23.29
N GLU A 374 10.33 -0.28 -22.17
CA GLU A 374 9.21 -1.22 -22.16
C GLU A 374 7.88 -0.55 -22.54
N ALA A 375 7.65 0.70 -22.11
CA ALA A 375 6.50 1.50 -22.55
C ALA A 375 6.50 1.75 -24.06
N ASP A 376 7.66 2.07 -24.66
CA ASP A 376 7.81 2.23 -26.12
C ASP A 376 7.61 0.91 -26.89
N GLN A 377 8.05 -0.24 -26.35
CA GLN A 377 7.77 -1.55 -26.93
C GLN A 377 6.28 -1.90 -26.89
N ARG A 378 5.61 -1.68 -25.74
CA ARG A 378 4.15 -1.89 -25.60
C ARG A 378 3.37 -0.95 -26.52
N ARG A 379 3.80 0.30 -26.69
CA ARG A 379 3.25 1.25 -27.67
C ARG A 379 3.39 0.73 -29.10
N LYS A 380 4.56 0.22 -29.50
CA LYS A 380 4.78 -0.36 -30.83
C LYS A 380 3.87 -1.54 -31.08
N GLN A 381 3.77 -2.47 -30.13
CA GLN A 381 2.86 -3.61 -30.22
C GLN A 381 1.38 -3.17 -30.32
N SER A 382 0.97 -2.13 -29.61
CA SER A 382 -0.38 -1.55 -29.71
C SER A 382 -0.62 -0.85 -31.05
N MET A 383 0.36 -0.13 -31.59
CA MET A 383 0.27 0.49 -32.92
C MET A 383 0.23 -0.57 -34.03
N ASP A 384 1.03 -1.63 -33.93
CA ASP A 384 1.03 -2.78 -34.87
C ASP A 384 -0.29 -3.56 -34.80
N ALA A 385 -0.93 -3.63 -33.62
CA ALA A 385 -2.25 -4.23 -33.44
C ALA A 385 -3.35 -3.35 -34.07
N ILE A 386 -3.32 -2.04 -33.85
CA ILE A 386 -4.26 -1.09 -34.48
C ILE A 386 -4.10 -1.09 -36.00
N ALA A 387 -2.88 -1.10 -36.53
CA ALA A 387 -2.63 -1.20 -37.97
C ALA A 387 -3.22 -2.49 -38.57
N LYS A 388 -3.00 -3.64 -37.93
CA LYS A 388 -3.59 -4.91 -38.35
C LYS A 388 -5.12 -4.95 -38.22
N GLN A 389 -5.69 -4.27 -37.23
CA GLN A 389 -7.14 -4.10 -37.11
C GLN A 389 -7.66 -3.36 -38.35
N GLN A 390 -7.07 -2.21 -38.70
CA GLN A 390 -7.45 -1.44 -39.89
C GLN A 390 -7.24 -2.23 -41.19
N ASP A 391 -6.13 -2.97 -41.33
CA ASP A 391 -5.88 -3.82 -42.51
C ASP A 391 -6.95 -4.93 -42.65
N LEU A 392 -7.41 -5.53 -41.54
CA LEU A 392 -8.48 -6.53 -41.52
C LEU A 392 -9.85 -5.93 -41.84
N ASP A 393 -10.17 -4.78 -41.25
CA ASP A 393 -11.42 -4.05 -41.50
C ASP A 393 -11.51 -3.68 -43.01
N PHE A 394 -10.40 -3.26 -43.64
CA PHE A 394 -10.28 -3.05 -45.09
C PHE A 394 -10.43 -4.33 -45.93
N GLU A 395 -9.99 -5.50 -45.46
CA GLU A 395 -10.21 -6.77 -46.17
C GLU A 395 -11.67 -7.23 -46.08
N GLU A 396 -12.37 -7.05 -44.96
CA GLU A 396 -13.81 -7.38 -44.85
C GLU A 396 -14.66 -6.50 -45.78
N ASP A 397 -14.42 -5.18 -45.83
CA ASP A 397 -15.10 -4.28 -46.78
C ASP A 397 -14.81 -4.63 -48.25
N ALA A 398 -13.58 -5.09 -48.57
CA ALA A 398 -13.19 -5.56 -49.90
C ALA A 398 -13.75 -6.94 -50.28
N VAL A 399 -14.36 -7.66 -49.34
CA VAL A 399 -15.17 -8.87 -49.54
C VAL A 399 -16.65 -8.50 -49.65
N ILE A 400 -17.15 -7.54 -48.86
CA ILE A 400 -18.54 -7.06 -48.89
C ILE A 400 -18.88 -6.31 -50.20
N THR A 401 -17.88 -5.75 -50.89
CA THR A 401 -18.05 -5.00 -52.16
C THR A 401 -17.90 -5.83 -53.45
N LYS A 402 -17.99 -7.17 -53.38
CA LYS A 402 -17.92 -8.08 -54.55
C LYS A 402 -19.17 -8.95 -54.75
#